data_AF-A0A3R9FV66-F1
#
_entry.id   AF-A0A3R9FV66-F1
#
_cell.length_a   1.000
_cell.length_b   1.000
_cell.length_c   1.000
_cell.angle_alpha   90.00
_cell.angle_beta   90.00
_cell.angle_gamma   90.00
#
_symmetry.space_group_name_H-M   'P 1'
#
loop_
_entity.id
_entity.type
_entity.pdbx_description
1 polymer ?
#
loop_
_entity_poly.entity_id
_entity_poly.type
_entity_poly.pdbx_seq_one_letter_code
_entity_poly.pdbx_strand_id
1 'polypeptide(L)' 'MREFTPDGLAKYNGKDRDEIYVAYNGKVYDVTNSELWMAGDHQGMHEN' A
#
# COMPACT_ATOMS: atom_id res chain seq x y z
N MET A 1 -12.36 -10.64 -8.55
CA MET A 1 -11.89 -9.40 -7.89
C MET A 1 -11.67 -9.75 -6.43
N ARG A 2 -10.55 -9.37 -5.81
CA ARG A 2 -10.27 -9.73 -4.42
C ARG A 2 -10.83 -8.65 -3.50
N GLU A 3 -11.56 -9.07 -2.47
CA GLU A 3 -12.10 -8.17 -1.44
C GLU A 3 -11.16 -8.12 -0.24
N PHE A 4 -11.11 -6.96 0.41
CA PHE A 4 -10.28 -6.73 1.59
C PHE A 4 -11.12 -6.07 2.68
N THR A 5 -10.94 -6.54 3.91
CA THR A 5 -11.26 -5.73 5.08
C THR A 5 -10.14 -4.71 5.31
N PRO A 6 -10.40 -3.59 6.01
CA PRO A 6 -9.35 -2.63 6.36
C PRO A 6 -8.13 -3.28 7.03
N ASP A 7 -8.36 -4.14 8.05
CA ASP A 7 -7.30 -4.84 8.76
C ASP A 7 -6.55 -5.85 7.87
N GLY A 8 -7.26 -6.47 6.92
CA GLY A 8 -6.67 -7.35 5.94
C GLY A 8 -5.76 -6.60 4.97
N LEU A 9 -6.19 -5.41 4.53
CA LEU A 9 -5.45 -4.56 3.61
C LEU A 9 -4.21 -3.95 4.26
N ALA A 10 -4.27 -3.62 5.55
CA ALA A 10 -3.17 -2.96 6.28
C ALA A 10 -1.84 -3.74 6.26
N LYS A 11 -1.89 -5.05 6.00
CA LYS A 11 -0.70 -5.93 5.92
C LYS A 11 0.05 -5.83 4.58
N TYR A 12 -0.50 -5.16 3.58
CA TYR A 12 0.11 -5.00 2.26
C TYR A 12 0.72 -3.61 2.15
N ASN A 13 1.72 -3.36 3.00
CA ASN A 13 2.29 -2.05 3.25
C ASN A 13 3.79 -1.98 2.89
N GLY A 14 4.35 -2.98 2.21
CA GLY A 14 5.78 -3.03 1.89
C GLY A 14 6.71 -3.38 3.05
N LYS A 15 6.19 -3.58 4.27
CA LYS A 15 6.96 -3.88 5.49
C LYS A 15 6.59 -5.23 6.10
N ASP A 16 5.29 -5.48 6.26
CA ASP A 16 4.78 -6.79 6.69
C ASP A 16 4.78 -7.82 5.54
N ARG A 17 4.71 -7.31 4.31
CA ARG A 17 4.74 -8.03 3.04
C ARG A 17 5.41 -7.17 1.98
N ASP A 18 6.04 -7.81 1.00
CA ASP A 18 6.67 -7.10 -0.12
C ASP A 18 5.63 -6.38 -0.99
N GLU A 19 4.40 -6.90 -1.07
CA GLU A 19 3.33 -6.26 -1.83
C GLU A 19 2.80 -5.01 -1.13
N ILE A 20 2.55 -3.96 -1.92
CA ILE A 20 2.07 -2.65 -1.44
C ILE A 20 0.76 -2.32 -2.13
N TYR A 21 -0.32 -2.25 -1.36
CA TYR A 21 -1.66 -1.94 -1.85
C TYR A 21 -2.22 -0.65 -1.24
N VAL A 22 -2.85 0.18 -2.07
CA VAL A 22 -3.49 1.43 -1.66
C VAL A 22 -4.98 1.36 -1.95
N ALA A 23 -5.81 1.73 -0.97
CA ALA A 23 -7.24 1.90 -1.17
C ALA A 23 -7.60 3.35 -1.46
N TYR A 24 -8.38 3.57 -2.53
CA TYR A 24 -8.98 4.87 -2.84
C TYR A 24 -10.39 4.68 -3.41
N ASN A 25 -11.37 5.40 -2.87
CA ASN A 25 -12.78 5.34 -3.27
C ASN A 25 -13.34 3.91 -3.41
N GLY A 26 -13.05 3.05 -2.43
CA GLY A 26 -13.55 1.66 -2.39
C GLY A 26 -12.86 0.70 -3.35
N LYS A 27 -11.81 1.13 -4.06
CA LYS A 27 -10.98 0.28 -4.93
C LYS A 27 -9.60 0.13 -4.34
N VAL A 28 -9.00 -1.04 -4.54
CA VAL A 28 -7.63 -1.36 -4.13
C VAL A 28 -6.75 -1.39 -5.37
N TYR A 29 -5.62 -0.70 -5.29
CA TYR A 29 -4.62 -0.56 -6.34
C TYR A 29 -3.32 -1.21 -5.89
N ASP A 30 -2.74 -2.02 -6.77
CA ASP A 30 -1.39 -2.54 -6.57
C ASP A 30 -0.37 -1.49 -7.00
N VAL A 31 0.44 -1.05 -6.05
CA VAL A 31 1.52 -0.07 -6.27
C VAL A 31 2.88 -0.65 -5.90
N THR A 32 3.00 -1.97 -5.80
CA THR A 32 4.23 -2.69 -5.39
C THR A 32 5.45 -2.26 -6.19
N ASN A 33 5.28 -2.01 -7.49
CA ASN A 33 6.37 -1.61 -8.39
C ASN A 33 6.44 -0.09 -8.63
N SER A 34 5.75 0.71 -7.81
CA SER A 34 5.78 2.18 -7.93
C SER A 34 7.01 2.75 -7.23
N GLU A 35 7.79 3.55 -7.95
CA GLU A 35 8.92 4.30 -7.37
C GLU A 35 8.46 5.25 -6.25
N LEU A 36 7.19 5.67 -6.27
CA LEU A 36 6.60 6.56 -5.26
C LEU A 36 6.34 5.87 -3.92
N TRP A 37 6.38 4.54 -3.85
CA TRP A 37 6.00 3.76 -2.66
C TRP A 37 7.04 2.69 -2.28
N MET A 38 8.31 2.88 -2.65
CA MET A 38 9.35 1.86 -2.43
C MET A 38 9.46 1.46 -0.96
N ALA A 39 9.51 0.16 -0.70
CA ALA A 39 9.59 -0.42 0.65
C ALA A 39 8.50 0.07 1.62
N GLY A 40 7.35 0.48 1.10
CA GLY A 40 6.23 0.98 1.90
C GLY A 40 6.31 2.46 2.28
N ASP A 41 7.35 3.18 1.86
CA ASP A 41 7.51 4.58 2.17
C ASP A 41 7.00 5.45 1.02
N HIS A 42 6.05 6.33 1.33
CA HIS A 42 5.51 7.27 0.35
C HIS A 42 6.51 8.40 0.08
N GLN A 43 6.98 8.50 -1.16
CA GLN A 43 7.84 9.60 -1.56
C GLN A 43 7.13 10.95 -1.35
N GLY A 44 7.73 11.80 -0.51
CA GLY A 44 7.20 13.11 -0.15
C GLY A 44 6.39 13.15 1.16
N MET A 45 6.18 12.02 1.83
CA MET A 45 5.81 12.03 3.26
C MET A 45 7.08 12.32 4.06
N HIS A 46 7.33 13.60 4.33
CA HIS A 46 8.36 13.99 5.29
C HIS A 46 7.82 13.74 6.69
N GLU A 47 8.36 12.75 7.40
CA GLU A 47 8.18 12.67 8.85
C GLU A 47 9.02 13.78 9.50
N ASN A 48 8.39 14.59 10.35
CA ASN A 48 9.05 15.65 11.11
C ASN A 48 9.81 15.09 12.32
#